data_AF-A0A937BNG7-F1
#
_entry.id   AF-A0A937BNG7-F1
#
_cell.length_a   1.000
_cell.length_b   1.000
_cell.length_c   1.000
_cell.angle_alpha   90.00
_cell.angle_beta   90.00
_cell.angle_gamma   90.00
#
_symmetry.space_group_name_H-M   'P 1'
#
loop_
_entity.id
_entity.type
_entity.pdbx_description
1 polymer ?
#
loop_
_entity_poly.entity_id
_entity_poly.type
_entity_poly.pdbx_seq_one_letter_code
_entity_poly.pdbx_strand_id
1 'polypeptide(L)'
;MNRFFDTSVLVATFWGDHPHHEASLKAFVSVSKSTGACAAHSLAEVYAVLTRLPVRPVVTPADAFLFIEEIKKRLTVIVLDERAYTDTLHRAVGTHWTGGMIYDALILKAAEQTKAKSILTWNIGQFRRIAPSLANRIRTP
;
A
#
# COMPACT_ATOMS: atom_id res chain seq x y z
N MET A 1 5.97 4.24 -14.63
CA MET A 1 5.12 4.06 -13.43
C MET A 1 4.13 5.21 -13.33
N ASN A 2 2.83 4.95 -13.32
CA ASN A 2 1.79 5.97 -13.22
C ASN A 2 1.13 6.00 -11.84
N ARG A 3 0.96 4.85 -11.18
CA ARG A 3 0.27 4.73 -9.88
C ARG A 3 1.05 3.87 -8.91
N PHE A 4 1.08 4.29 -7.66
CA PHE A 4 1.59 3.52 -6.52
C PHE A 4 0.42 3.22 -5.59
N PHE A 5 0.29 1.98 -5.13
CA PHE A 5 -0.83 1.50 -4.33
C PHE A 5 -0.39 1.29 -2.88
N ASP A 6 -1.12 1.92 -1.96
CA ASP A 6 -1.08 1.65 -0.53
C ASP A 6 -1.83 0.34 -0.19
N THR A 7 -1.51 -0.23 0.96
CA THR A 7 -2.17 -1.37 1.58
C THR A 7 -3.69 -1.19 1.64
N SER A 8 -4.19 -0.01 2.04
CA SER A 8 -5.64 0.22 2.16
C SER A 8 -6.40 -0.02 0.85
N VAL A 9 -5.81 0.36 -0.29
CA VAL A 9 -6.40 0.15 -1.62
C VAL A 9 -6.30 -1.32 -2.03
N LEU A 10 -5.18 -1.97 -1.71
CA LEU A 10 -5.00 -3.39 -2.02
C LEU A 10 -5.95 -4.27 -1.21
N VAL A 11 -6.14 -4.01 0.08
CA VAL A 11 -7.14 -4.72 0.91
C VAL A 11 -8.55 -4.55 0.33
N ALA A 12 -8.94 -3.32 0.02
CA ALA A 12 -10.25 -3.04 -0.60
C ALA A 12 -10.42 -3.76 -1.96
N THR A 13 -9.34 -3.96 -2.71
CA THR A 13 -9.37 -4.68 -3.99
C THR A 13 -9.78 -6.15 -3.83
N PHE A 14 -9.38 -6.81 -2.74
CA PHE A 14 -9.63 -8.25 -2.51
C PHE A 14 -10.78 -8.54 -1.53
N TRP A 15 -11.29 -7.52 -0.85
CA TRP A 15 -12.48 -7.64 0.00
C TRP A 15 -13.71 -7.11 -0.75
N GLY A 16 -14.51 -8.02 -1.31
CA GLY A 16 -15.68 -7.69 -2.15
C GLY A 16 -16.71 -6.78 -1.48
N ASP A 17 -17.03 -7.02 -0.20
CA ASP A 17 -17.99 -6.21 0.57
C ASP A 17 -17.39 -4.90 1.12
N HIS A 18 -16.12 -4.60 0.84
CA HIS A 18 -15.51 -3.36 1.29
C HIS A 18 -16.19 -2.16 0.59
N PRO A 19 -16.55 -1.08 1.31
CA PRO A 19 -17.24 0.08 0.72
C PRO A 19 -16.46 0.77 -0.41
N HIS A 20 -15.16 0.50 -0.49
CA HIS A 20 -14.27 1.03 -1.51
C HIS A 20 -13.82 -0.01 -2.54
N HIS A 21 -14.45 -1.19 -2.57
CA HIS A 21 -14.06 -2.30 -3.43
C HIS A 21 -14.04 -1.92 -4.91
N GLU A 22 -15.15 -1.38 -5.43
CA GLU A 22 -15.29 -1.08 -6.86
C GLU A 22 -14.23 -0.08 -7.36
N ALA A 23 -14.04 1.03 -6.63
CA ALA A 23 -13.05 2.05 -6.99
C ALA A 23 -11.61 1.49 -6.93
N SER A 24 -11.31 0.69 -5.91
CA SER A 24 -9.97 0.09 -5.73
C SER A 24 -9.68 -0.95 -6.81
N LEU A 25 -10.65 -1.82 -7.11
CA LEU A 25 -10.55 -2.82 -8.17
C LEU A 25 -10.36 -2.18 -9.53
N LYS A 26 -11.16 -1.14 -9.86
CA LYS A 26 -11.03 -0.38 -11.11
C LYS A 26 -9.63 0.22 -11.28
N ALA A 27 -9.09 0.83 -10.22
CA ALA A 27 -7.72 1.35 -10.25
C ALA A 27 -6.69 0.22 -10.42
N PHE A 28 -6.84 -0.89 -9.69
CA PHE A 28 -5.92 -2.02 -9.74
C PHE A 28 -5.88 -2.69 -11.12
N VAL A 29 -7.02 -3.01 -11.72
CA VAL A 29 -7.05 -3.71 -13.04
C VAL A 29 -6.59 -2.82 -14.19
N SER A 30 -6.63 -1.51 -14.02
CA SER A 30 -6.20 -0.53 -15.05
C SER A 30 -4.68 -0.33 -15.14
N VAL A 31 -3.89 -1.02 -14.31
CA VAL A 31 -2.42 -0.96 -14.34
C VAL A 31 -1.81 -2.32 -14.67
N SER A 32 -0.53 -2.27 -15.04
CA SER A 32 0.37 -3.39 -15.28
C SER A 32 1.70 -3.13 -14.59
N LYS A 33 2.65 -4.08 -14.62
CA LYS A 33 3.94 -3.94 -13.90
C LYS A 33 4.70 -2.67 -14.26
N SER A 34 4.61 -2.20 -15.51
CA SER A 34 5.29 -0.98 -15.96
C SER A 34 4.61 0.32 -15.49
N THR A 35 3.35 0.24 -15.08
CA THR A 35 2.50 1.40 -14.76
C THR A 35 1.97 1.41 -13.32
N GLY A 36 2.05 0.30 -12.59
CA GLY A 36 1.62 0.14 -11.20
C GLY A 36 2.72 -0.42 -10.30
N ALA A 37 2.79 0.08 -9.07
CA ALA A 37 3.71 -0.41 -8.04
C ALA A 37 3.08 -0.43 -6.64
N CYS A 38 3.67 -1.19 -5.72
CA CYS A 38 3.37 -1.12 -4.28
C CYS A 38 4.66 -1.37 -3.47
N ALA A 39 4.62 -1.13 -2.17
CA ALA A 39 5.74 -1.51 -1.30
C ALA A 39 5.74 -3.02 -1.06
N ALA A 40 6.91 -3.61 -0.83
CA ALA A 40 7.03 -4.98 -0.32
C ALA A 40 6.30 -5.14 1.02
N HIS A 41 6.36 -4.11 1.88
CA HIS A 41 5.68 -4.10 3.17
C HIS A 41 4.15 -4.21 3.05
N SER A 42 3.58 -3.64 1.98
CA SER A 42 2.14 -3.75 1.72
C SER A 42 1.69 -5.19 1.49
N LEU A 43 2.56 -6.09 1.01
CA LEU A 43 2.22 -7.51 0.87
C LEU A 43 1.99 -8.17 2.24
N ALA A 44 2.87 -7.87 3.20
CA ALA A 44 2.76 -8.38 4.56
C ALA A 44 1.52 -7.82 5.27
N GLU A 45 1.22 -6.54 5.07
CA GLU A 45 0.01 -5.95 5.65
C GLU A 45 -1.27 -6.47 5.01
N VAL A 46 -1.31 -6.63 3.69
CA VAL A 46 -2.46 -7.27 3.00
C VAL A 46 -2.70 -8.67 3.57
N TYR A 47 -1.65 -9.48 3.71
CA TYR A 47 -1.76 -10.80 4.34
C TYR A 47 -2.34 -10.70 5.77
N ALA A 48 -1.75 -9.86 6.61
CA ALA A 48 -2.12 -9.73 8.01
C ALA A 48 -3.53 -9.16 8.20
N VAL A 49 -4.01 -8.29 7.30
CA VAL A 49 -5.36 -7.75 7.34
C VAL A 49 -6.36 -8.78 6.86
N LEU A 50 -6.17 -9.34 5.66
CA LEU A 50 -7.15 -10.24 5.04
C LEU A 50 -7.40 -11.50 5.89
N THR A 51 -6.35 -12.09 6.46
CA THR A 51 -6.47 -13.29 7.32
C THR A 51 -7.12 -13.04 8.68
N ARG A 52 -7.31 -11.78 9.07
CA ARG A 52 -7.99 -11.39 10.33
C ARG A 52 -9.37 -10.79 10.10
N LEU A 53 -9.82 -10.67 8.84
CA LEU A 53 -11.13 -10.10 8.54
C LEU A 53 -12.25 -10.98 9.13
N PRO A 54 -13.26 -10.39 9.79
CA PRO A 54 -14.42 -11.12 10.31
C PRO A 54 -15.44 -11.41 9.20
N VAL A 55 -14.98 -11.96 8.07
CA VAL A 55 -15.80 -12.26 6.88
C VAL A 55 -16.12 -13.75 6.79
N ARG A 56 -17.15 -14.10 6.01
CA ARG A 56 -17.52 -15.50 5.72
C ARG A 56 -17.65 -15.71 4.20
N PRO A 57 -16.97 -16.72 3.62
CA PRO A 57 -15.96 -17.57 4.26
C PRO A 57 -14.75 -16.77 4.76
N VAL A 58 -14.07 -17.27 5.81
CA VAL A 58 -12.84 -16.65 6.32
C VAL A 58 -11.75 -16.77 5.25
N VAL A 59 -10.96 -15.71 5.06
CA VAL A 59 -9.81 -15.76 4.17
C VAL A 59 -8.70 -16.59 4.82
N THR A 60 -8.38 -17.73 4.23
CA THR A 60 -7.29 -18.58 4.73
C THR A 60 -5.92 -18.00 4.36
N PRO A 61 -4.84 -18.44 5.02
CA PRO A 61 -3.47 -18.11 4.59
C PRO A 61 -3.19 -18.45 3.11
N ALA A 62 -3.78 -19.54 2.59
CA ALA A 62 -3.63 -19.93 1.20
C ALA A 62 -4.33 -18.94 0.26
N ASP A 63 -5.57 -18.53 0.58
CA ASP A 63 -6.29 -17.51 -0.18
C ASP A 63 -5.55 -16.17 -0.18
N ALA A 64 -5.04 -15.75 0.98
CA ALA A 64 -4.25 -14.54 1.11
C ALA A 64 -2.98 -14.58 0.24
N PHE A 65 -2.32 -15.74 0.14
CA PHE A 65 -1.16 -15.91 -0.72
C PHE A 65 -1.52 -15.81 -2.21
N LEU A 66 -2.69 -16.32 -2.64
CA LEU A 66 -3.17 -16.14 -4.02
C LEU A 66 -3.38 -14.65 -4.35
N PHE A 67 -3.91 -13.86 -3.42
CA PHE A 67 -4.04 -12.41 -3.62
C PHE A 67 -2.68 -11.72 -3.73
N ILE A 68 -1.70 -12.13 -2.95
CA ILE A 68 -0.32 -11.61 -3.04
C ILE A 68 0.31 -11.95 -4.39
N GLU A 69 0.09 -13.15 -4.92
CA GLU A 69 0.57 -13.53 -6.25
C GLU A 69 -0.07 -12.67 -7.34
N GLU A 70 -1.37 -12.36 -7.25
CA GLU A 70 -2.03 -11.45 -8.20
C GLU A 70 -1.50 -10.01 -8.08
N ILE A 71 -1.20 -9.53 -6.87
CA ILE A 71 -0.50 -8.24 -6.68
C ILE A 71 0.86 -8.29 -7.38
N LYS A 72 1.69 -9.31 -7.11
CA LYS A 72 3.03 -9.47 -7.70
C LYS A 72 3.02 -9.65 -9.21
N LYS A 73 1.93 -10.19 -9.77
CA LYS A 73 1.73 -10.33 -11.22
C LYS A 73 1.41 -9.01 -11.88
N ARG A 74 0.69 -8.12 -11.20
CA ARG A 74 0.21 -6.85 -11.78
C ARG A 74 1.05 -5.64 -11.42
N LEU A 75 1.65 -5.60 -10.23
CA LEU A 75 2.40 -4.46 -9.71
C LEU A 75 3.89 -4.78 -9.63
N THR A 76 4.72 -3.75 -9.84
CA THR A 76 6.13 -3.82 -9.45
C THR A 76 6.23 -3.65 -7.94
N VAL A 77 6.85 -4.62 -7.26
CA VAL A 77 7.06 -4.57 -5.81
C VAL A 77 8.35 -3.84 -5.52
N ILE A 78 8.25 -2.74 -4.77
CA ILE A 78 9.39 -1.92 -4.37
C ILE A 78 9.89 -2.40 -3.01
N VAL A 79 11.13 -2.90 -2.99
CA VAL A 79 11.82 -3.35 -1.79
C VAL A 79 12.77 -2.24 -1.35
N LEU A 80 12.63 -1.80 -0.10
CA LEU A 80 13.60 -0.87 0.50
C LEU A 80 14.85 -1.63 0.87
N ASP A 81 16.02 -1.06 0.58
CA ASP A 81 17.27 -1.54 1.16
C ASP A 81 17.35 -1.20 2.65
N GLU A 82 18.32 -1.80 3.33
CA GLU A 82 18.54 -1.63 4.77
C GLU A 82 18.66 -0.15 5.16
N ARG A 83 19.40 0.63 4.36
CA ARG A 83 19.62 2.06 4.62
C ARG A 83 18.32 2.84 4.51
N ALA A 84 17.57 2.71 3.42
CA ALA A 84 16.31 3.42 3.23
C ALA A 84 15.28 3.04 4.31
N TYR A 85 15.28 1.78 4.74
CA TYR A 85 14.42 1.30 5.82
C TYR A 85 14.78 1.93 7.17
N THR A 86 16.06 1.85 7.56
CA THR A 86 16.57 2.39 8.83
C THR A 86 16.51 3.91 8.89
N ASP A 87 16.84 4.61 7.79
CA ASP A 87 16.66 6.07 7.66
C ASP A 87 15.19 6.47 7.87
N THR A 88 14.24 5.67 7.40
CA THR A 88 12.81 5.93 7.60
C THR A 88 12.39 5.74 9.05
N LEU A 89 12.91 4.73 9.74
CA LEU A 89 12.71 4.56 11.19
C LEU A 89 13.32 5.73 11.96
N HIS A 90 14.54 6.14 11.61
CA HIS A 90 15.21 7.26 12.26
C HIS A 90 14.45 8.57 12.06
N ARG A 91 13.83 8.79 10.90
CA ARG A 91 12.95 9.95 10.65
C ARG A 91 11.74 10.01 11.59
N ALA A 92 11.33 8.90 12.21
CA ALA A 92 10.27 8.93 13.21
C ALA A 92 10.69 9.69 14.47
N VAL A 93 12.00 9.73 14.77
CA VAL A 93 12.55 10.45 15.92
C VAL A 93 12.25 11.94 15.77
N GLY A 94 11.58 12.54 16.76
CA GLY A 94 11.21 13.95 16.74
C GLY A 94 9.99 14.28 15.86
N THR A 95 9.28 13.26 15.36
CA THR A 95 7.98 13.43 14.70
C THR A 95 6.85 12.91 15.58
N HIS A 96 5.61 13.09 15.12
CA HIS A 96 4.44 12.49 15.78
C HIS A 96 4.18 11.03 15.36
N TRP A 97 5.11 10.39 14.64
CA TRP A 97 4.89 9.04 14.12
C TRP A 97 4.96 8.02 15.27
N THR A 98 3.85 7.34 15.53
CA THR A 98 3.76 6.34 16.61
C THR A 98 3.05 5.07 16.14
N GLY A 99 3.47 3.91 16.65
CA GLY A 99 2.84 2.62 16.35
C GLY A 99 2.78 2.33 14.85
N GLY A 100 1.59 1.95 14.35
CA GLY A 100 1.38 1.56 12.95
C GLY A 100 1.64 2.66 11.90
N MET A 101 1.78 3.93 12.31
CA MET A 101 2.15 5.01 11.38
C MET A 101 3.49 4.78 10.68
N ILE A 102 4.36 3.96 11.28
CA ILE A 102 5.64 3.62 10.67
C ILE A 102 5.50 2.81 9.38
N TYR A 103 4.45 1.99 9.27
CA TYR A 103 4.20 1.20 8.06
C TYR A 103 3.82 2.10 6.89
N ASP A 104 2.95 3.08 7.12
CA ASP A 104 2.65 4.12 6.13
C ASP A 104 3.90 4.91 5.71
N ALA A 105 4.80 5.22 6.65
CA ALA A 105 6.05 5.91 6.36
C ALA A 105 6.97 5.06 5.46
N LEU A 106 7.07 3.75 5.71
CA LEU A 106 7.82 2.81 4.87
C LEU A 106 7.19 2.67 3.48
N ILE A 107 5.85 2.63 3.39
CA ILE A 107 5.11 2.61 2.12
C ILE A 107 5.38 3.89 1.33
N LEU A 108 5.31 5.05 1.98
CA LEU A 108 5.61 6.33 1.37
C LEU A 108 7.08 6.41 0.93
N LYS A 109 8.02 5.88 1.73
CA LYS A 109 9.43 5.81 1.34
C LYS A 109 9.62 4.97 0.07
N ALA A 110 8.94 3.84 -0.03
CA ALA A 110 8.95 3.03 -1.24
C ALA A 110 8.32 3.78 -2.43
N ALA A 111 7.25 4.54 -2.20
CA ALA A 111 6.64 5.38 -3.23
C ALA A 111 7.58 6.49 -3.73
N GLU A 112 8.38 7.10 -2.84
CA GLU A 112 9.41 8.11 -3.18
C GLU A 112 10.45 7.57 -4.17
N GLN A 113 10.82 6.30 -4.07
CA GLN A 113 11.78 5.65 -4.99
C GLN A 113 11.20 5.43 -6.40
N THR A 114 9.90 5.73 -6.61
CA THR A 114 9.24 5.59 -7.90
C THR A 114 8.92 6.93 -8.55
N LYS A 115 8.83 6.94 -9.87
CA LYS A 115 8.29 8.05 -10.67
C LYS A 115 6.75 8.06 -10.75
N ALA A 116 6.05 7.39 -9.82
CA ALA A 116 4.59 7.29 -9.86
C ALA A 116 3.90 8.67 -9.76
N LYS A 117 3.04 9.00 -10.73
CA LYS A 117 2.32 10.29 -10.75
C LYS A 117 1.24 10.39 -9.66
N SER A 118 0.76 9.26 -9.17
CA SER A 118 -0.24 9.20 -8.11
C SER A 118 0.10 8.13 -7.08
N ILE A 119 -0.12 8.44 -5.81
CA ILE A 119 -0.03 7.52 -4.68
C ILE A 119 -1.47 7.34 -4.17
N LEU A 120 -2.01 6.14 -4.34
CA LEU A 120 -3.39 5.81 -4.05
C LEU A 120 -3.50 5.26 -2.63
N THR A 121 -4.32 5.89 -1.80
CA THR A 121 -4.61 5.48 -0.42
C THR A 121 -6.02 5.93 -0.03
N TRP A 122 -6.69 5.17 0.84
CA TRP A 122 -7.90 5.62 1.52
C TRP A 122 -7.59 6.44 2.79
N ASN A 123 -6.32 6.50 3.22
CA ASN A 123 -5.84 7.21 4.42
C ASN A 123 -5.16 8.56 4.08
N ILE A 124 -5.78 9.38 3.22
CA ILE A 124 -5.19 10.64 2.70
C ILE A 124 -4.62 11.54 3.80
N GLY A 125 -5.37 11.75 4.89
CA GLY A 125 -4.97 12.66 5.96
C GLY A 125 -3.67 12.22 6.64
N GLN A 126 -3.54 10.92 6.92
CA GLN A 126 -2.34 10.34 7.53
C GLN A 126 -1.15 10.39 6.57
N PHE A 127 -1.35 9.98 5.31
CA PHE A 127 -0.30 10.00 4.29
C PHE A 127 0.25 11.41 4.06
N ARG A 128 -0.62 12.43 4.01
CA ARG A 128 -0.19 13.83 3.84
C ARG A 128 0.54 14.39 5.06
N ARG A 129 0.20 13.95 6.28
CA ARG A 129 0.93 14.32 7.50
C ARG A 129 2.32 13.68 7.54
N ILE A 130 2.44 12.42 7.11
CA ILE A 130 3.72 11.69 7.08
C ILE A 130 4.65 12.21 5.97
N ALA A 131 4.13 12.43 4.76
CA ALA A 131 4.92 12.92 3.64
C ALA A 131 4.29 14.16 2.98
N PRO A 132 4.41 15.35 3.61
CA PRO A 132 3.91 16.60 3.03
C PRO A 132 4.47 16.90 1.64
N SER A 133 5.74 16.52 1.39
CA SER A 133 6.41 16.67 0.09
C SER A 133 5.75 15.88 -1.05
N LEU A 134 4.93 14.86 -0.74
CA LEU A 134 4.22 14.02 -1.70
C LEU A 134 2.73 14.36 -1.79
N ALA A 135 2.25 15.38 -1.07
CA ALA A 135 0.82 15.68 -0.92
C ALA A 135 0.08 15.86 -2.26
N ASN A 136 0.76 16.38 -3.29
CA ASN A 136 0.21 16.57 -4.64
C ASN A 136 0.03 15.25 -5.43
N ARG A 137 0.76 14.19 -5.05
CA ARG A 137 0.65 12.85 -5.64
C ARG A 137 -0.39 12.01 -4.91
N ILE A 138 -0.61 12.26 -3.62
CA ILE A 138 -1.54 11.51 -2.75
C ILE A 138 -3.01 11.81 -3.09
N ARG A 139 -3.77 10.77 -3.42
CA ARG A 139 -5.20 10.82 -3.75
C ARG A 139 -5.88 9.47 -3.50
N THR A 140 -7.21 9.45 -3.45
CA THR A 140 -7.98 8.20 -3.50
C THR A 140 -7.96 7.65 -4.93
N PRO A 141 -8.21 6.34 -5.11
CA PRO A 141 -8.52 5.73 -6.41
C PRO A 141 -9.53 6.51 -7.25
#